data_AF-A0A7C2NIE6-F1
#
_entry.id   AF-A0A7C2NIE6-F1
#
_cell.length_a   1.000
_cell.length_b   1.000
_cell.length_c   1.000
_cell.angle_alpha   90.00
_cell.angle_beta   90.00
_cell.angle_gamma   90.00
#
_symmetry.space_group_name_H-M   'P 1'
#
loop_
_entity.id
_entity.type
_entity.pdbx_description
1 polymer ?
#
loop_
_entity_poly.entity_id
_entity_poly.type
_entity_poly.pdbx_seq_one_letter_code
_entity_poly.pdbx_strand_id
1 'polypeptide(L)'
;MTITEQVAKNIIKKLLRGEDYRIEVVTLINAEFLQFAIDFFKKIVDAKLKNKNITVDWYKKEFLNPSLPARDIAINSGLNKKTIHNMFNSSTKEIVIDASNEHYNALYEAIKNLVDTEHDLELTLTIKFKGISVDLNVGESLIVINTLAVKRAELRGGLWSTAGKRVEKPLMQTLCGLYGVSNKNYSLKIKGKTIEKDDFEREIDFYLVEGKNQYKCEVKLMGRGNPESADAVIARDSKVFVADKLSDTNKKQLNSLKVEWVEMRSDGGFRRFETVLDHLKIPHEKLPENIDKKLEIVFKEIFK
;
A
#
# COMPACT_ATOMS: atom_id res chain seq x y z
N MET A 1 -4.71 -9.00 -0.01
CA MET A 1 -5.40 -7.79 -0.53
C MET A 1 -4.61 -7.35 -1.73
N THR A 2 -5.25 -7.22 -2.88
CA THR A 2 -4.57 -6.97 -4.15
C THR A 2 -5.31 -5.87 -4.90
N ILE A 3 -4.56 -4.85 -5.31
CA ILE A 3 -5.04 -3.83 -6.24
C ILE A 3 -5.41 -4.54 -7.55
N THR A 4 -6.66 -4.37 -7.99
CA THR A 4 -7.12 -4.97 -9.25
C THR A 4 -6.39 -4.33 -10.43
N GLU A 5 -6.33 -5.05 -11.55
CA GLU A 5 -5.75 -4.51 -12.78
C GLU A 5 -6.47 -3.26 -13.26
N GLN A 6 -7.79 -3.20 -13.09
CA GLN A 6 -8.55 -2.01 -13.44
C GLN A 6 -8.12 -0.80 -12.64
N VAL A 7 -7.89 -0.95 -11.33
CA VAL A 7 -7.39 0.15 -10.48
C VAL A 7 -5.97 0.55 -10.91
N ALA A 8 -5.10 -0.40 -11.23
CA ALA A 8 -3.76 -0.09 -11.73
C ALA A 8 -3.81 0.70 -13.06
N LYS A 9 -4.66 0.28 -14.01
CA LYS A 9 -4.90 0.99 -15.28
C LYS A 9 -5.42 2.41 -15.05
N ASN A 10 -6.37 2.59 -14.12
CA ASN A 10 -6.89 3.91 -13.77
C ASN A 10 -5.78 4.82 -13.19
N ILE A 11 -4.94 4.29 -12.28
CA ILE A 11 -3.81 5.04 -11.72
C ILE A 11 -2.87 5.49 -12.84
N ILE A 12 -2.49 4.60 -13.76
CA ILE A 12 -1.59 4.93 -14.88
C ILE A 12 -2.23 5.99 -15.80
N LYS A 13 -3.52 5.86 -16.14
CA LYS A 13 -4.25 6.86 -16.93
C LYS A 13 -4.18 8.25 -16.28
N LYS A 14 -4.40 8.33 -14.98
CA LYS A 14 -4.32 9.59 -14.22
C LYS A 14 -2.91 10.16 -14.22
N LEU A 15 -1.89 9.34 -13.99
CA LEU A 15 -0.49 9.76 -14.04
C LEU A 15 -0.09 10.31 -15.42
N LEU A 16 -0.51 9.67 -16.51
CA LEU A 16 -0.25 10.14 -17.87
C LEU A 16 -0.95 11.48 -18.19
N ARG A 17 -2.07 11.76 -17.55
CA ARG A 17 -2.84 13.01 -17.71
C ARG A 17 -2.40 14.11 -16.75
N GLY A 18 -1.38 13.87 -15.93
CA GLY A 18 -0.95 14.82 -14.91
C GLY A 18 -1.93 14.95 -13.72
N GLU A 19 -2.87 14.00 -13.56
CA GLU A 19 -3.91 14.01 -12.54
C GLU A 19 -3.48 13.31 -11.25
N ASP A 20 -4.18 13.60 -10.14
CA ASP A 20 -4.01 12.88 -8.87
C ASP A 20 -4.74 11.53 -8.89
N TYR A 21 -3.99 10.44 -8.69
CA TYR A 21 -4.49 9.06 -8.64
C TYR A 21 -4.94 8.61 -7.24
N ARG A 22 -4.66 9.39 -6.19
CA ARG A 22 -4.88 8.97 -4.79
C ARG A 22 -6.33 8.63 -4.49
N ILE A 23 -7.28 9.23 -5.20
CA ILE A 23 -8.70 8.92 -5.06
C ILE A 23 -9.04 7.46 -5.37
N GLU A 24 -8.33 6.84 -6.32
CA GLU A 24 -8.51 5.42 -6.66
C GLU A 24 -8.16 4.52 -5.46
N VAL A 25 -7.05 4.83 -4.78
CA VAL A 25 -6.59 4.07 -3.61
C VAL A 25 -7.46 4.36 -2.39
N VAL A 26 -7.81 5.63 -2.13
CA VAL A 26 -8.67 6.01 -1.00
C VAL A 26 -10.05 5.38 -1.09
N THR A 27 -10.64 5.33 -2.28
CA THR A 27 -11.94 4.70 -2.52
C THR A 27 -11.90 3.21 -2.18
N LEU A 28 -10.83 2.52 -2.57
CA LEU A 28 -10.65 1.10 -2.22
C LEU A 28 -10.48 0.88 -0.71
N ILE A 29 -9.67 1.71 -0.04
CA ILE A 29 -9.50 1.65 1.43
C ILE A 29 -10.86 1.86 2.13
N ASN A 30 -11.68 2.80 1.64
CA ASN A 30 -13.02 3.05 2.17
C ASN A 30 -13.93 1.84 2.02
N ALA A 31 -14.03 1.27 0.81
CA ALA A 31 -14.88 0.12 0.54
C ALA A 31 -14.47 -1.09 1.41
N GLU A 32 -13.18 -1.43 1.45
CA GLU A 32 -12.69 -2.57 2.24
C GLU A 32 -12.89 -2.36 3.75
N PHE A 33 -12.67 -1.13 4.24
CA PHE A 33 -12.88 -0.83 5.66
C PHE A 33 -14.35 -0.92 6.07
N LEU A 34 -15.25 -0.34 5.27
CA LEU A 34 -16.68 -0.37 5.57
C LEU A 34 -17.23 -1.79 5.53
N GLN A 35 -16.80 -2.60 4.56
CA GLN A 35 -17.14 -4.02 4.51
C GLN A 35 -16.65 -4.76 5.75
N PHE A 36 -15.41 -4.54 6.15
CA PHE A 36 -14.87 -5.10 7.39
C PHE A 36 -15.70 -4.67 8.61
N ALA A 37 -16.03 -3.38 8.74
CA ALA A 37 -16.77 -2.87 9.89
C ALA A 37 -18.13 -3.56 10.02
N ILE A 38 -18.87 -3.68 8.91
CA ILE A 38 -20.15 -4.39 8.88
C ILE A 38 -19.99 -5.85 9.31
N ASP A 39 -19.00 -6.57 8.78
CA ASP A 39 -18.80 -7.97 9.12
C ASP A 39 -18.29 -8.16 10.55
N PHE A 40 -17.51 -7.21 11.06
CA PHE A 40 -17.07 -7.19 12.46
C PHE A 40 -18.23 -6.98 13.42
N PHE A 41 -19.14 -6.04 13.14
CA PHE A 41 -20.33 -5.83 13.96
C PHE A 41 -21.26 -7.04 13.97
N LYS A 42 -21.42 -7.76 12.85
CA LYS A 42 -22.16 -9.03 12.83
C LYS A 42 -21.54 -10.05 13.78
N LYS A 43 -20.21 -10.19 13.78
CA LYS A 43 -19.50 -11.09 14.71
C LYS A 43 -19.71 -10.69 16.17
N ILE A 44 -19.75 -9.40 16.48
CA ILE A 44 -20.04 -8.90 17.84
C ILE A 44 -21.45 -9.31 18.28
N VAL A 45 -22.46 -9.14 17.43
CA VAL A 45 -23.84 -9.57 17.74
C VAL A 45 -23.87 -11.07 18.02
N ASP A 46 -23.28 -11.89 17.14
CA ASP A 46 -23.23 -13.34 17.32
C ASP A 46 -22.51 -13.75 18.62
N ALA A 47 -21.40 -13.08 18.95
CA ALA A 47 -20.61 -13.33 20.15
C ALA A 47 -21.37 -12.98 21.44
N LYS A 48 -22.04 -11.82 21.48
CA LYS A 48 -22.87 -11.38 22.62
C LYS A 48 -24.06 -12.32 22.85
N LEU A 49 -24.70 -12.83 21.79
CA LEU A 49 -25.81 -13.77 21.91
C LEU A 49 -25.40 -15.14 22.44
N LYS A 50 -24.20 -15.62 22.06
CA LYS A 50 -23.68 -16.93 22.51
C LYS A 50 -23.24 -16.90 23.98
N ASN A 51 -22.73 -15.76 24.45
CA ASN A 51 -22.23 -15.62 25.81
C ASN A 51 -23.35 -15.13 26.75
N LYS A 52 -24.12 -16.08 27.29
CA LYS A 52 -25.24 -15.83 28.22
C LYS A 52 -24.85 -15.10 29.52
N ASN A 53 -23.57 -15.12 29.89
CA ASN A 53 -23.04 -14.37 31.03
C ASN A 53 -22.19 -13.21 30.52
N ILE A 54 -22.66 -11.99 30.79
CA ILE A 54 -22.00 -10.71 30.47
C ILE A 54 -20.85 -10.50 31.46
N THR A 55 -19.82 -11.34 31.41
CA THR A 55 -18.54 -11.02 32.03
C THR A 55 -17.63 -10.42 30.98
N VAL A 56 -16.78 -9.49 31.40
CA VAL A 56 -16.02 -8.59 30.52
C VAL A 56 -15.03 -9.33 29.60
N ASP A 57 -14.78 -10.62 29.81
CA ASP A 57 -13.79 -11.36 29.01
C ASP A 57 -14.39 -12.12 27.80
N TRP A 58 -15.67 -11.91 27.47
CA TRP A 58 -16.26 -12.49 26.25
C TRP A 58 -15.51 -12.02 24.99
N TYR A 59 -15.10 -10.75 24.94
CA TYR A 59 -14.40 -10.21 23.76
C TYR A 59 -13.08 -10.94 23.54
N LYS A 60 -12.26 -11.07 24.59
CA LYS A 60 -10.98 -11.79 24.53
C LYS A 60 -11.18 -13.24 24.13
N LYS A 61 -12.14 -13.93 24.74
CA LYS A 61 -12.43 -15.34 24.45
C LYS A 61 -12.83 -15.56 22.99
N GLU A 62 -13.64 -14.66 22.42
CA GLU A 62 -14.16 -14.81 21.05
C GLU A 62 -13.18 -14.29 20.00
N PHE A 63 -12.54 -13.14 20.24
CA PHE A 63 -11.75 -12.42 19.24
C PHE A 63 -10.23 -12.58 19.37
N LEU A 64 -9.74 -13.11 20.49
CA LEU A 64 -8.34 -13.49 20.70
C LEU A 64 -8.15 -15.01 20.82
N ASN A 65 -9.14 -15.78 20.38
CA ASN A 65 -9.10 -17.23 20.36
C ASN A 65 -7.93 -17.74 19.49
N PRO A 66 -7.04 -18.60 20.01
CA PRO A 66 -5.90 -19.16 19.27
C PRO A 66 -6.27 -19.91 17.97
N SER A 67 -7.52 -20.37 17.82
CA SER A 67 -7.99 -20.99 16.59
C SER A 67 -8.13 -20.00 15.42
N LEU A 68 -8.25 -18.70 15.70
CA LEU A 68 -8.38 -17.66 14.68
C LEU A 68 -7.08 -17.46 13.89
N PRO A 69 -7.16 -16.85 12.70
CA PRO A 69 -5.99 -16.38 11.98
C PRO A 69 -5.19 -15.38 12.82
N ALA A 70 -3.86 -15.53 12.89
CA ALA A 70 -2.97 -14.67 13.68
C ALA A 70 -3.15 -13.17 13.36
N ARG A 71 -3.43 -12.85 12.09
CA ARG A 71 -3.71 -11.47 11.65
C ARG A 71 -4.95 -10.89 12.35
N ASP A 72 -6.01 -11.67 12.46
CA ASP A 72 -7.26 -11.22 13.06
C ASP A 72 -7.09 -11.04 14.57
N ILE A 73 -6.39 -11.98 15.23
CA ILE A 73 -6.02 -11.87 16.65
C ILE A 73 -5.25 -10.57 16.92
N ALA A 74 -4.23 -10.26 16.10
CA ALA A 74 -3.48 -9.01 16.23
C ALA A 74 -4.42 -7.80 16.13
N ILE A 75 -5.22 -7.69 15.07
CA ILE A 75 -6.14 -6.55 14.85
C ILE A 75 -7.12 -6.40 16.00
N ASN A 76 -7.70 -7.49 16.49
CA ASN A 76 -8.69 -7.48 17.57
C ASN A 76 -8.07 -7.08 18.92
N SER A 77 -6.77 -7.35 19.14
CA SER A 77 -6.07 -6.88 20.36
C SER A 77 -5.70 -5.40 20.33
N GLY A 78 -5.95 -4.69 19.23
CA GLY A 78 -5.51 -3.31 19.04
C GLY A 78 -4.11 -3.16 18.45
N LEU A 79 -3.54 -4.23 17.87
CA LEU A 79 -2.25 -4.22 17.20
C LEU A 79 -2.36 -4.58 15.72
N ASN A 80 -1.34 -4.27 14.94
CA ASN A 80 -1.19 -4.89 13.62
C ASN A 80 0.01 -5.85 13.64
N LYS A 81 -0.04 -6.87 12.79
CA LYS A 81 1.01 -7.92 12.74
C LYS A 81 2.41 -7.37 12.44
N LYS A 82 2.52 -6.27 11.70
CA LYS A 82 3.81 -5.62 11.40
C LYS A 82 4.41 -4.96 12.64
N THR A 83 3.60 -4.35 13.50
CA THR A 83 4.05 -3.82 14.80
C THR A 83 4.64 -4.93 15.66
N ILE A 84 3.95 -6.07 15.77
CA ILE A 84 4.44 -7.25 16.49
C ILE A 84 5.77 -7.74 15.88
N HIS A 85 5.85 -7.83 14.55
CA HIS A 85 7.10 -8.17 13.88
C HIS A 85 8.26 -7.27 14.30
N ASN A 86 8.04 -5.96 14.32
CA ASN A 86 9.09 -5.00 14.64
C ASN A 86 9.50 -5.04 16.12
N MET A 87 8.56 -5.37 17.03
CA MET A 87 8.84 -5.49 18.46
C MET A 87 9.62 -6.76 18.80
N PHE A 88 9.29 -7.88 18.15
CA PHE A 88 9.79 -9.21 18.51
C PHE A 88 10.70 -9.83 17.45
N ASN A 89 11.00 -9.13 16.36
CA ASN A 89 11.70 -9.62 15.17
C ASN A 89 11.09 -10.91 14.59
N SER A 90 9.81 -11.18 14.86
CA SER A 90 9.13 -12.40 14.45
C SER A 90 7.61 -12.22 14.40
N SER A 91 6.94 -13.06 13.63
CA SER A 91 5.48 -13.04 13.50
C SER A 91 4.90 -14.44 13.36
N THR A 92 5.54 -15.41 14.03
CA THR A 92 4.97 -16.75 14.22
C THR A 92 3.64 -16.64 14.95
N LYS A 93 2.80 -17.66 14.80
CA LYS A 93 1.43 -17.61 15.34
C LYS A 93 1.45 -17.47 16.86
N GLU A 94 2.37 -18.17 17.52
CA GLU A 94 2.58 -18.19 18.96
C GLU A 94 2.96 -16.79 19.46
N ILE A 95 3.99 -16.18 18.89
CA ILE A 95 4.44 -14.83 19.26
C ILE A 95 3.32 -13.79 19.05
N VAL A 96 2.56 -13.92 17.96
CA VAL A 96 1.43 -13.03 17.72
C VAL A 96 0.35 -13.20 18.78
N ILE A 97 0.03 -14.44 19.17
CA ILE A 97 -0.97 -14.70 20.22
C ILE A 97 -0.50 -14.11 21.56
N ASP A 98 0.74 -14.36 21.95
CA ASP A 98 1.28 -13.90 23.24
C ASP A 98 1.29 -12.37 23.30
N ALA A 99 1.89 -11.71 22.29
CA ALA A 99 1.94 -10.25 22.21
C ALA A 99 0.54 -9.62 22.15
N SER A 100 -0.41 -10.24 21.46
CA SER A 100 -1.78 -9.75 21.37
C SER A 100 -2.52 -9.85 22.71
N ASN A 101 -2.32 -10.95 23.46
CA ASN A 101 -2.94 -11.11 24.78
C ASN A 101 -2.37 -10.12 25.80
N GLU A 102 -1.05 -9.94 25.80
CA GLU A 102 -0.39 -8.97 26.68
C GLU A 102 -0.87 -7.54 26.38
N HIS A 103 -0.86 -7.13 25.11
CA HIS A 103 -1.32 -5.80 24.71
C HIS A 103 -2.81 -5.59 25.00
N TYR A 104 -3.66 -6.59 24.75
CA TYR A 104 -5.08 -6.48 25.06
C TYR A 104 -5.32 -6.25 26.56
N ASN A 105 -4.60 -6.95 27.44
CA ASN A 105 -4.71 -6.72 28.88
C ASN A 105 -4.31 -5.28 29.25
N ALA A 106 -3.21 -4.77 28.68
CA ALA A 106 -2.78 -3.40 28.93
C ALA A 106 -3.78 -2.35 28.41
N LEU A 107 -4.32 -2.57 27.20
CA LEU A 107 -5.37 -1.71 26.62
C LEU A 107 -6.64 -1.73 27.48
N TYR A 108 -7.04 -2.92 27.93
CA TYR A 108 -8.22 -3.10 28.76
C TYR A 108 -8.09 -2.35 30.09
N GLU A 109 -6.94 -2.48 30.79
CA GLU A 109 -6.70 -1.73 32.02
C GLU A 109 -6.65 -0.21 31.78
N ALA A 110 -6.06 0.24 30.67
CA ALA A 110 -6.07 1.66 30.32
C ALA A 110 -7.50 2.20 30.08
N ILE A 111 -8.34 1.43 29.38
CA ILE A 111 -9.75 1.79 29.16
C ILE A 111 -10.52 1.78 30.49
N LYS A 112 -10.31 0.77 31.33
CA LYS A 112 -10.96 0.66 32.63
C LYS A 112 -10.63 1.86 33.51
N ASN A 113 -9.35 2.22 33.62
CA ASN A 113 -8.91 3.41 34.38
C ASN A 113 -9.54 4.70 33.84
N LEU A 114 -9.68 4.83 32.52
CA LEU A 114 -10.34 5.99 31.90
C LEU A 114 -11.83 6.06 32.29
N VAL A 115 -12.55 4.95 32.18
CA VAL A 115 -13.98 4.84 32.55
C VAL A 115 -14.19 5.08 34.05
N ASP A 116 -13.27 4.59 34.88
CA ASP A 116 -13.30 4.78 36.34
C ASP A 116 -12.92 6.22 36.75
N THR A 117 -12.36 7.04 35.86
CA THR A 117 -12.02 8.45 36.15
C THR A 117 -13.06 9.41 35.58
N GLU A 118 -13.61 9.12 34.41
CA GLU A 118 -14.56 9.96 33.68
C GLU A 118 -16.01 9.48 33.94
N HIS A 119 -16.52 9.75 35.15
CA HIS A 119 -17.84 9.26 35.59
C HIS A 119 -19.04 9.88 34.88
N ASP A 120 -18.88 11.02 34.21
CA ASP A 120 -19.98 11.77 33.60
C ASP A 120 -20.23 11.41 32.12
N LEU A 121 -19.38 10.55 31.52
CA LEU A 121 -19.50 10.17 30.12
C LEU A 121 -20.32 8.88 29.95
N GLU A 122 -21.57 9.02 29.50
CA GLU A 122 -22.37 7.89 29.02
C GLU A 122 -22.17 7.66 27.52
N LEU A 123 -21.47 6.57 27.17
CA LEU A 123 -21.32 6.08 25.79
C LEU A 123 -21.97 4.71 25.65
N THR A 124 -22.96 4.60 24.77
CA THR A 124 -23.59 3.32 24.40
C THR A 124 -23.54 3.13 22.89
N LEU A 125 -22.98 2.00 22.45
CA LEU A 125 -23.04 1.58 21.05
C LEU A 125 -24.07 0.45 20.90
N THR A 126 -25.21 0.77 20.29
CA THR A 126 -26.27 -0.20 19.98
C THR A 126 -26.10 -0.75 18.57
N ILE A 127 -26.04 -2.07 18.43
CA ILE A 127 -25.96 -2.77 17.16
C ILE A 127 -27.25 -3.56 16.93
N LYS A 128 -27.96 -3.24 15.84
CA LYS A 128 -29.19 -3.94 15.43
C LYS A 128 -28.94 -4.79 14.18
N PHE A 129 -29.23 -6.08 14.27
CA PHE A 129 -29.07 -7.03 13.16
C PHE A 129 -30.18 -8.06 13.16
N LYS A 130 -30.92 -8.18 12.05
CA LYS A 130 -32.03 -9.13 11.86
C LYS A 130 -33.06 -9.15 13.01
N GLY A 131 -33.44 -7.97 13.51
CA GLY A 131 -34.40 -7.84 14.61
C GLY A 131 -33.82 -8.05 16.01
N ILE A 132 -32.53 -8.39 16.13
CA ILE A 132 -31.81 -8.49 17.39
C ILE A 132 -31.10 -7.16 17.67
N SER A 133 -31.11 -6.71 18.92
CA SER A 133 -30.37 -5.54 19.39
C SER A 133 -29.40 -5.97 20.48
N VAL A 134 -28.13 -5.56 20.38
CA VAL A 134 -27.13 -5.71 21.44
C VAL A 134 -26.55 -4.34 21.77
N ASP A 135 -26.37 -4.09 23.06
CA ASP A 135 -25.73 -2.87 23.55
C ASP A 135 -24.33 -3.20 24.06
N LEU A 136 -23.40 -2.30 23.74
CA LEU A 136 -22.05 -2.30 24.30
C LEU A 136 -21.94 -1.17 25.32
N ASN A 137 -21.37 -1.49 26.49
CA ASN A 137 -21.03 -0.48 27.48
C ASN A 137 -19.86 0.40 27.00
N VAL A 138 -19.47 1.41 27.79
CA VAL A 138 -18.39 2.35 27.45
C VAL A 138 -17.08 1.61 27.12
N GLY A 139 -16.65 0.69 27.98
CA GLY A 139 -15.40 -0.04 27.79
C GLY A 139 -15.41 -0.93 26.55
N GLU A 140 -16.50 -1.68 26.34
CA GLU A 140 -16.69 -2.52 25.14
C GLU A 140 -16.71 -1.68 23.86
N SER A 141 -17.37 -0.53 23.90
CA SER A 141 -17.44 0.42 22.78
C SER A 141 -16.04 0.95 22.42
N LEU A 142 -15.23 1.32 23.42
CA LEU A 142 -13.87 1.80 23.21
C LEU A 142 -12.93 0.73 22.64
N ILE A 143 -13.06 -0.52 23.08
CA ILE A 143 -12.31 -1.66 22.49
C ILE A 143 -12.69 -1.82 21.01
N VAL A 144 -13.98 -1.84 20.68
CA VAL A 144 -14.47 -1.98 19.31
C VAL A 144 -14.00 -0.82 18.42
N ILE A 145 -14.04 0.42 18.92
CA ILE A 145 -13.52 1.60 18.21
C ILE A 145 -12.02 1.44 17.94
N ASN A 146 -11.24 0.96 18.93
CA ASN A 146 -9.81 0.74 18.76
C ASN A 146 -9.53 -0.31 17.67
N THR A 147 -10.23 -1.44 17.68
CA THR A 147 -10.12 -2.47 16.63
C THR A 147 -10.38 -1.90 15.23
N LEU A 148 -11.45 -1.10 15.09
CA LEU A 148 -11.78 -0.44 13.82
C LEU A 148 -10.68 0.54 13.39
N ALA A 149 -10.15 1.34 14.31
CA ALA A 149 -9.07 2.28 14.03
C ALA A 149 -7.79 1.57 13.57
N VAL A 150 -7.41 0.49 14.25
CA VAL A 150 -6.24 -0.33 13.91
C VAL A 150 -6.42 -1.00 12.56
N LYS A 151 -7.60 -1.53 12.27
CA LYS A 151 -7.90 -2.09 10.95
C LYS A 151 -7.79 -1.04 9.85
N ARG A 152 -8.33 0.16 10.07
CA ARG A 152 -8.24 1.28 9.11
C ARG A 152 -6.79 1.66 8.85
N ALA A 153 -5.97 1.74 9.89
CA ALA A 153 -4.54 2.05 9.77
C ALA A 153 -3.78 0.96 8.98
N GLU A 154 -4.08 -0.32 9.27
CA GLU A 154 -3.51 -1.46 8.55
C GLU A 154 -3.84 -1.41 7.05
N LEU A 155 -5.12 -1.20 6.71
CA LEU A 155 -5.58 -1.09 5.32
C LEU A 155 -4.89 0.07 4.59
N ARG A 156 -4.78 1.25 5.22
CA ARG A 156 -4.06 2.39 4.64
C ARG A 156 -2.62 2.01 4.32
N GLY A 157 -1.86 1.52 5.31
CA GLY A 157 -0.45 1.17 5.12
C GLY A 157 -0.23 0.09 4.05
N GLY A 158 -1.08 -0.95 4.05
CA GLY A 158 -1.01 -2.06 3.11
C GLY A 158 -1.36 -1.66 1.67
N LEU A 159 -2.46 -0.94 1.48
CA LEU A 159 -2.96 -0.61 0.14
C LEU A 159 -2.09 0.44 -0.57
N TRP A 160 -1.53 1.43 0.12
CA TRP A 160 -0.58 2.38 -0.49
C TRP A 160 0.68 1.68 -1.01
N SER A 161 1.25 0.78 -0.20
CA SER A 161 2.41 -0.02 -0.60
C SER A 161 2.09 -0.94 -1.78
N THR A 162 0.93 -1.60 -1.74
CA THR A 162 0.48 -2.51 -2.80
C THR A 162 0.20 -1.76 -4.10
N ALA A 163 -0.39 -0.56 -4.03
CA ALA A 163 -0.65 0.28 -5.19
C ALA A 163 0.63 0.70 -5.90
N GLY A 164 1.67 1.12 -5.14
CA GLY A 164 3.00 1.38 -5.69
C GLY A 164 3.54 0.17 -6.45
N LYS A 165 3.72 -0.96 -5.77
CA LYS A 165 4.29 -2.18 -6.35
C LYS A 165 3.53 -2.69 -7.58
N ARG A 166 2.21 -2.54 -7.61
CA ARG A 166 1.37 -3.00 -8.72
C ARG A 166 1.44 -2.06 -9.93
N VAL A 167 1.85 -0.80 -9.75
CA VAL A 167 1.89 0.21 -10.80
C VAL A 167 3.31 0.49 -11.31
N GLU A 168 4.34 0.41 -10.47
CA GLU A 168 5.73 0.76 -10.81
C GLU A 168 6.20 0.11 -12.13
N LYS A 169 6.12 -1.22 -12.24
CA LYS A 169 6.52 -1.97 -13.45
C LYS A 169 5.61 -1.72 -14.66
N PRO A 170 4.26 -1.85 -14.53
CA PRO A 170 3.36 -1.52 -15.64
C PRO A 170 3.46 -0.09 -16.15
N LEU A 171 3.78 0.88 -15.28
CA LEU A 171 3.96 2.27 -15.70
C LEU A 171 5.15 2.41 -16.65
N MET A 172 6.30 1.81 -16.33
CA MET A 172 7.47 1.82 -17.22
C MET A 172 7.20 1.11 -18.53
N GLN A 173 6.54 -0.05 -18.48
CA GLN A 173 6.13 -0.75 -19.70
C GLN A 173 5.17 0.09 -20.54
N THR A 174 4.28 0.83 -19.89
CA THR A 174 3.34 1.72 -20.58
C THR A 174 4.08 2.85 -21.27
N LEU A 175 5.04 3.49 -20.59
CA LEU A 175 5.89 4.52 -21.19
C LEU A 175 6.66 3.96 -22.39
N CYS A 176 7.33 2.82 -22.25
CA CYS A 176 8.00 2.14 -23.37
C CYS A 176 7.04 1.84 -24.54
N GLY A 177 5.86 1.28 -24.25
CA GLY A 177 4.88 0.91 -25.28
C GLY A 177 4.27 2.11 -26.01
N LEU A 178 4.05 3.24 -25.33
CA LEU A 178 3.59 4.49 -25.94
C LEU A 178 4.59 5.05 -26.93
N TYR A 179 5.89 4.93 -26.62
CA TYR A 179 7.00 5.37 -27.46
C TYR A 179 7.54 4.27 -28.39
N GLY A 180 6.83 3.14 -28.56
CA GLY A 180 7.25 2.08 -29.48
C GLY A 180 8.63 1.47 -29.15
N VAL A 181 9.10 1.57 -27.91
CA VAL A 181 10.39 1.01 -27.49
C VAL A 181 10.32 -0.52 -27.60
N SER A 182 11.24 -1.12 -28.35
CA SER A 182 11.28 -2.57 -28.53
C SER A 182 11.51 -3.30 -27.20
N ASN A 183 10.89 -4.48 -27.04
CA ASN A 183 11.13 -5.38 -25.89
C ASN A 183 12.60 -5.82 -25.76
N LYS A 184 13.42 -5.67 -26.81
CA LYS A 184 14.88 -5.90 -26.74
C LYS A 184 15.59 -4.82 -25.91
N ASN A 185 15.03 -3.61 -25.90
CA ASN A 185 15.56 -2.39 -25.30
C ASN A 185 15.06 -2.12 -23.87
N TYR A 186 14.35 -3.07 -23.26
CA TYR A 186 14.05 -3.02 -21.83
C TYR A 186 13.95 -4.40 -21.21
N SER A 187 13.97 -4.47 -19.88
CA SER A 187 13.80 -5.73 -19.14
C SER A 187 13.24 -5.49 -17.74
N LEU A 188 12.50 -6.48 -17.23
CA LEU A 188 12.04 -6.53 -15.84
C LEU A 188 13.02 -7.25 -14.91
N LYS A 189 14.05 -7.88 -15.48
CA LYS A 189 15.10 -8.64 -14.77
C LYS A 189 16.46 -8.34 -15.39
N ILE A 190 17.54 -8.49 -14.62
CA ILE A 190 18.91 -8.38 -15.15
C ILE A 190 19.11 -9.46 -16.21
N LYS A 191 19.52 -9.06 -17.43
CA LYS A 191 19.93 -10.04 -18.45
C LYS A 191 21.36 -10.50 -18.12
N GLY A 192 21.56 -11.80 -17.88
CA GLY A 192 22.89 -12.43 -17.92
C GLY A 192 23.57 -12.79 -16.60
N LYS A 193 22.91 -12.76 -15.44
CA LYS A 193 23.45 -13.32 -14.19
C LYS A 193 22.65 -14.54 -13.71
N THR A 194 23.33 -15.67 -13.54
CA THR A 194 22.92 -16.70 -12.58
C THR A 194 23.03 -16.05 -11.20
N ILE A 195 21.93 -15.95 -10.46
CA ILE A 195 21.92 -15.31 -9.14
C ILE A 195 22.79 -16.18 -8.22
N GLU A 196 24.03 -15.77 -7.96
CA GLU A 196 24.80 -16.32 -6.85
C GLU A 196 24.12 -15.89 -5.55
N LYS A 197 23.98 -16.82 -4.61
CA LYS A 197 23.19 -16.68 -3.37
C LYS A 197 23.60 -15.50 -2.46
N ASP A 198 24.72 -14.85 -2.73
CA ASP A 198 25.30 -13.76 -1.94
C ASP A 198 25.31 -12.39 -2.64
N ASP A 199 24.69 -12.24 -3.82
CA ASP A 199 24.60 -10.92 -4.45
C ASP A 199 23.54 -10.08 -3.70
N PHE A 200 24.00 -9.08 -2.93
CA PHE A 200 23.19 -8.08 -2.21
C PHE A 200 22.43 -7.12 -3.17
N GLU A 201 21.98 -7.61 -4.33
CA GLU A 201 21.29 -6.82 -5.34
C GLU A 201 19.84 -6.56 -4.90
N ARG A 202 19.64 -5.41 -4.25
CA ARG A 202 18.33 -4.86 -3.88
C ARG A 202 17.41 -4.78 -5.10
N GLU A 203 16.13 -5.11 -4.93
CA GLU A 203 15.12 -5.15 -6.01
C GLU A 203 15.02 -3.80 -6.75
N ILE A 204 15.52 -3.75 -7.99
CA ILE A 204 15.36 -2.64 -8.94
C ILE A 204 14.09 -2.86 -9.77
N ASP A 205 13.33 -1.80 -9.99
CA ASP A 205 12.00 -1.90 -10.61
C ASP A 205 12.08 -2.28 -12.09
N PHE A 206 13.00 -1.69 -12.85
CA PHE A 206 13.02 -1.79 -14.32
C PHE A 206 14.41 -1.49 -14.91
N TYR A 207 14.65 -1.95 -16.15
CA TYR A 207 15.89 -1.67 -16.89
C TYR A 207 15.59 -1.19 -18.30
N LEU A 208 16.22 -0.09 -18.72
CA LEU A 208 16.34 0.30 -20.14
C LEU A 208 17.68 -0.22 -20.70
N VAL A 209 17.68 -0.65 -21.95
CA VAL A 209 18.82 -1.35 -22.57
C VAL A 209 19.20 -0.70 -23.89
N GLU A 210 20.45 -0.24 -23.99
CA GLU A 210 21.08 0.27 -25.20
C GLU A 210 22.27 -0.62 -25.55
N GLY A 211 22.13 -1.50 -26.55
CA GLY A 211 23.16 -2.47 -26.89
C GLY A 211 23.55 -3.37 -25.69
N LYS A 212 24.75 -3.14 -25.14
CA LYS A 212 25.26 -3.84 -23.94
C LYS A 212 25.01 -3.07 -22.63
N ASN A 213 24.64 -1.79 -22.71
CA ASN A 213 24.41 -0.95 -21.55
C ASN A 213 23.04 -1.24 -20.94
N GLN A 214 22.98 -1.36 -19.60
CA GLN A 214 21.74 -1.51 -18.84
C GLN A 214 21.61 -0.35 -17.85
N TYR A 215 20.54 0.42 -18.01
CA TYR A 215 20.24 1.56 -17.16
C TYR A 215 19.16 1.19 -16.15
N LYS A 216 19.55 1.21 -14.88
CA LYS A 216 18.64 0.98 -13.75
C LYS A 216 17.60 2.10 -13.70
N CYS A 217 16.34 1.71 -13.67
CA CYS A 217 15.20 2.61 -13.63
C CYS A 217 14.42 2.35 -12.34
N GLU A 218 14.16 3.42 -11.61
CA GLU A 218 13.39 3.39 -10.37
C GLU A 218 12.09 4.17 -10.56
N VAL A 219 10.99 3.63 -10.04
CA VAL A 219 9.69 4.31 -10.08
C VAL A 219 9.21 4.51 -8.66
N LYS A 220 8.69 5.70 -8.34
CA LYS A 220 8.09 5.95 -7.03
C LYS A 220 6.82 6.78 -7.13
N LEU A 221 5.72 6.24 -6.61
CA LEU A 221 4.47 6.97 -6.44
C LEU A 221 4.49 7.69 -5.08
N MET A 222 5.17 8.84 -5.03
CA MET A 222 5.49 9.55 -3.80
C MET A 222 4.34 10.46 -3.33
N GLY A 223 4.47 11.02 -2.13
CA GLY A 223 3.62 12.08 -1.63
C GLY A 223 4.45 13.34 -1.41
N ARG A 224 3.80 14.51 -1.35
CA ARG A 224 4.49 15.77 -1.01
C ARG A 224 5.20 15.70 0.36
N GLY A 225 4.70 14.88 1.28
CA GLY A 225 5.26 14.70 2.62
C GLY A 225 6.34 13.61 2.75
N ASN A 226 6.90 13.10 1.64
CA ASN A 226 8.01 12.13 1.68
C ASN A 226 8.98 12.37 0.51
N PRO A 227 9.59 13.57 0.41
CA PRO A 227 10.56 13.88 -0.64
C PRO A 227 11.84 13.03 -0.56
N GLU A 228 12.14 12.44 0.59
CA GLU A 228 13.30 11.57 0.85
C GLU A 228 13.23 10.25 0.09
N SER A 229 12.03 9.86 -0.37
CA SER A 229 11.88 8.68 -1.24
C SER A 229 12.65 8.80 -2.56
N ALA A 230 13.04 10.01 -2.97
CA ALA A 230 13.94 10.23 -4.10
C ALA A 230 15.39 9.77 -3.82
N ASP A 231 15.81 9.66 -2.56
CA ASP A 231 17.16 9.18 -2.20
C ASP A 231 17.37 7.70 -2.53
N ALA A 232 16.28 6.97 -2.79
CA ALA A 232 16.33 5.60 -3.32
C ALA A 232 17.17 5.53 -4.60
N VAL A 233 17.18 6.60 -5.41
CA VAL A 233 18.00 6.71 -6.62
C VAL A 233 19.50 6.62 -6.29
N ILE A 234 19.93 7.31 -5.24
CA ILE A 234 21.34 7.35 -4.80
C ILE A 234 21.74 5.98 -4.25
N ALA A 235 20.90 5.42 -3.37
CA ALA A 235 21.17 4.14 -2.73
C ALA A 235 21.20 2.94 -3.71
N ARG A 236 20.61 3.09 -4.90
CA ARG A 236 20.49 2.03 -5.92
C ARG A 236 21.34 2.29 -7.16
N ASP A 237 21.98 3.46 -7.25
CA ASP A 237 22.71 3.94 -8.42
C ASP A 237 21.82 3.92 -9.69
N SER A 238 20.60 4.44 -9.55
CA SER A 238 19.62 4.45 -10.64
C SER A 238 19.90 5.58 -11.62
N LYS A 239 19.88 5.28 -12.92
CA LYS A 239 20.14 6.26 -13.98
C LYS A 239 18.87 7.01 -14.41
N VAL A 240 17.71 6.41 -14.21
CA VAL A 240 16.40 6.98 -14.53
C VAL A 240 15.50 6.91 -13.30
N PHE A 241 14.81 8.02 -13.01
CA PHE A 241 13.83 8.11 -11.93
C PHE A 241 12.49 8.64 -12.43
N VAL A 242 11.44 7.82 -12.31
CA VAL A 242 10.07 8.22 -12.65
C VAL A 242 9.27 8.39 -11.36
N ALA A 243 8.73 9.58 -11.15
CA ALA A 243 7.96 9.87 -9.93
C ALA A 243 6.60 10.51 -10.23
N ASP A 244 5.64 10.31 -9.33
CA ASP A 244 4.36 11.04 -9.42
C ASP A 244 4.61 12.56 -9.31
N LYS A 245 5.42 13.00 -8.35
CA LYS A 245 5.73 14.41 -8.10
C LYS A 245 7.16 14.55 -7.59
N LEU A 246 7.87 15.58 -8.06
CA LEU A 246 9.21 15.92 -7.59
C LEU A 246 9.20 17.35 -7.03
N SER A 247 9.89 17.55 -5.90
CA SER A 247 10.19 18.91 -5.43
C SER A 247 11.27 19.56 -6.30
N ASP A 248 11.39 20.88 -6.26
CA ASP A 248 12.46 21.59 -6.97
C ASP A 248 13.85 21.17 -6.46
N THR A 249 13.96 20.87 -5.17
CA THR A 249 15.18 20.32 -4.58
C THR A 249 15.51 18.96 -5.16
N ASN A 250 14.54 18.04 -5.30
CA ASN A 250 14.78 16.74 -5.94
C ASN A 250 15.26 16.92 -7.39
N LYS A 251 14.63 17.81 -8.16
CA LYS A 251 15.03 18.09 -9.56
C LYS A 251 16.47 18.60 -9.63
N LYS A 252 16.84 19.57 -8.79
CA LYS A 252 18.23 20.09 -8.71
C LYS A 252 19.23 19.00 -8.34
N GLN A 253 18.90 18.17 -7.36
CA GLN A 253 19.76 17.07 -6.91
C GLN A 253 19.94 16.02 -8.01
N LEU A 254 18.86 15.55 -8.64
CA LEU A 254 18.90 14.59 -9.75
C LEU A 254 19.72 15.14 -10.93
N ASN A 255 19.54 16.42 -11.27
CA ASN A 255 20.35 17.08 -12.30
C ASN A 255 21.84 17.10 -11.93
N SER A 256 22.20 17.43 -10.68
CA SER A 256 23.59 17.44 -10.23
C SER A 256 24.24 16.05 -10.26
N LEU A 257 23.46 15.02 -9.99
CA LEU A 257 23.86 13.60 -10.07
C LEU A 257 23.82 13.05 -11.50
N LYS A 258 23.42 13.86 -12.49
CA LYS A 258 23.20 13.44 -13.89
C LYS A 258 22.25 12.24 -14.00
N VAL A 259 21.25 12.19 -13.14
CA VAL A 259 20.16 11.21 -13.19
C VAL A 259 19.02 11.77 -14.03
N GLU A 260 18.56 11.00 -15.00
CA GLU A 260 17.39 11.35 -15.79
C GLU A 260 16.12 11.21 -14.96
N TRP A 261 15.17 12.12 -15.13
CA TRP A 261 13.95 12.12 -14.31
C TRP A 261 12.70 12.49 -15.09
N VAL A 262 11.57 11.91 -14.68
CA VAL A 262 10.24 12.21 -15.22
C VAL A 262 9.29 12.49 -14.06
N GLU A 263 8.65 13.67 -14.07
CA GLU A 263 7.58 14.02 -13.14
C GLU A 263 6.23 13.81 -13.82
N MET A 264 5.50 12.76 -13.42
CA MET A 264 4.25 12.38 -14.07
C MET A 264 3.11 13.38 -13.81
N ARG A 265 2.93 13.84 -12.56
CA ARG A 265 1.87 14.77 -12.15
C ARG A 265 2.23 16.23 -12.45
N SER A 266 2.44 16.50 -13.72
CA SER A 266 2.58 17.81 -14.34
C SER A 266 1.95 17.78 -15.74
N ASP A 267 1.55 18.95 -16.24
CA ASP A 267 0.96 19.03 -17.58
C ASP A 267 1.96 18.54 -18.64
N GLY A 268 1.56 17.53 -19.42
CA GLY A 268 2.45 16.84 -20.36
C GLY A 268 3.67 16.17 -19.73
N GLY A 269 3.72 15.98 -18.40
CA GLY A 269 4.93 15.58 -17.68
C GLY A 269 5.58 14.29 -18.15
N PHE A 270 4.76 13.28 -18.47
CA PHE A 270 5.23 12.00 -19.01
C PHE A 270 5.99 12.15 -20.34
N ARG A 271 5.75 13.23 -21.09
CA ARG A 271 6.41 13.48 -22.39
C ARG A 271 7.90 13.68 -22.24
N ARG A 272 8.37 14.08 -21.05
CA ARG A 272 9.80 14.17 -20.73
C ARG A 272 10.51 12.82 -20.89
N PHE A 273 9.79 11.70 -20.87
CA PHE A 273 10.36 10.38 -21.11
C PHE A 273 11.03 10.28 -22.50
N GLU A 274 10.53 10.99 -23.52
CA GLU A 274 11.19 11.07 -24.84
C GLU A 274 12.63 11.57 -24.71
N THR A 275 12.83 12.68 -23.99
CA THR A 275 14.16 13.25 -23.71
C THR A 275 15.08 12.26 -23.00
N VAL A 276 14.52 11.45 -22.08
CA VAL A 276 15.29 10.40 -21.40
C VAL A 276 15.75 9.34 -22.40
N LEU A 277 14.85 8.89 -23.29
CA LEU A 277 15.19 7.91 -24.33
C LEU A 277 16.24 8.46 -25.30
N ASP A 278 16.13 9.72 -25.72
CA ASP A 278 17.12 10.41 -26.55
C ASP A 278 18.50 10.46 -25.90
N HIS A 279 18.58 10.93 -24.66
CA HIS A 279 19.85 11.05 -23.92
C HIS A 279 20.52 9.69 -23.70
N LEU A 280 19.73 8.63 -23.47
CA LEU A 280 20.22 7.26 -23.30
C LEU A 280 20.37 6.51 -24.64
N LYS A 281 20.10 7.17 -25.77
CA LYS A 281 20.17 6.60 -27.13
C LYS A 281 19.34 5.34 -27.31
N ILE A 282 18.20 5.26 -26.63
CA ILE A 282 17.25 4.15 -26.74
C ILE A 282 16.40 4.37 -27.99
N PRO A 283 16.37 3.43 -28.96
CA PRO A 283 15.52 3.54 -30.14
C PRO A 283 14.04 3.58 -29.76
N HIS A 284 13.32 4.57 -30.30
CA HIS A 284 11.91 4.80 -30.01
C HIS A 284 11.21 5.53 -31.17
N GLU A 285 9.89 5.52 -31.14
CA GLU A 285 8.99 6.23 -32.05
C GLU A 285 8.48 7.52 -31.39
N LYS A 286 8.04 8.48 -32.20
CA LYS A 286 7.32 9.65 -31.67
C LYS A 286 5.96 9.22 -31.11
N LEU A 287 5.46 9.99 -30.14
CA LEU A 287 4.11 9.78 -29.61
C LEU A 287 3.06 9.88 -30.74
N PRO A 288 2.10 8.95 -30.80
CA PRO A 288 1.01 9.03 -31.75
C PRO A 288 0.05 10.17 -31.40
N GLU A 289 -0.64 10.71 -32.41
CA GLU A 289 -1.68 11.74 -32.20
C GLU A 289 -2.80 11.24 -31.27
N ASN A 290 -3.21 9.98 -31.41
CA ASN A 290 -4.23 9.36 -30.55
C ASN A 290 -3.59 8.48 -29.48
N ILE A 291 -3.18 9.11 -28.38
CA ILE A 291 -2.55 8.46 -27.22
C ILE A 291 -3.52 7.45 -26.58
N ASP A 292 -4.80 7.78 -26.41
CA ASP A 292 -5.76 6.90 -25.74
C ASP A 292 -5.93 5.56 -26.48
N LYS A 293 -6.00 5.57 -27.82
CA LYS A 293 -6.08 4.34 -28.62
C LYS A 293 -4.84 3.47 -28.47
N LYS A 294 -3.64 4.08 -28.49
CA LYS A 294 -2.37 3.36 -28.28
C LYS A 294 -2.30 2.79 -26.87
N LEU A 295 -2.73 3.57 -25.87
CA LEU A 295 -2.74 3.16 -24.46
C LEU A 295 -3.58 1.90 -24.24
N GLU A 296 -4.75 1.78 -24.85
CA GLU A 296 -5.58 0.57 -24.74
C GLU A 296 -4.91 -0.67 -25.35
N ILE A 297 -4.17 -0.51 -26.45
CA ILE A 297 -3.38 -1.62 -27.04
C ILE A 297 -2.28 -2.04 -26.07
N VAL A 298 -1.51 -1.07 -25.55
CA VAL A 298 -0.42 -1.30 -24.60
C VAL A 298 -0.94 -1.96 -23.32
N PHE A 299 -2.08 -1.53 -22.80
CA PHE A 299 -2.70 -2.15 -21.62
C PHE A 299 -3.15 -3.59 -21.87
N LYS A 300 -3.63 -3.92 -23.07
CA LYS A 300 -3.95 -5.31 -23.44
C LYS A 300 -2.72 -6.19 -23.55
N GLU A 301 -1.53 -5.63 -23.73
CA GLU A 301 -0.28 -6.39 -23.76
C GLU A 301 0.31 -6.59 -22.36
N ILE A 302 0.24 -5.55 -21.51
CA ILE A 302 0.83 -5.55 -20.17
C ILE A 302 -0.01 -6.36 -19.17
N PHE A 303 -1.34 -6.25 -19.24
CA PHE A 303 -2.27 -6.85 -18.27
C PHE A 303 -3.01 -8.05 -18.87
N LYS A 304 -2.29 -8.95 -19.54
CA LYS A 304 -2.83 -10.23 -20.02
C LYS A 304 -2.93 -11.25 -18.89
#